data_AF-A0A2D7G2Y2-F1
#
_entry.id   AF-A0A2D7G2Y2-F1
#
_cell.length_a   1.000
_cell.length_b   1.000
_cell.length_c   1.000
_cell.angle_alpha   90.00
_cell.angle_beta   90.00
_cell.angle_gamma   90.00
#
_symmetry.space_group_name_H-M   'P 1'
#
loop_
_entity.id
_entity.type
_entity.pdbx_description
1 polymer ?
#
loop_
_entity_poly.entity_id
_entity_poly.type
_entity_poly.pdbx_seq_one_letter_code
_entity_poly.pdbx_strand_id
1 'polypeptide(L)'
;MSPRLSSLHKALALWRRDPERFVGYSGFKALGTALICTGVLLASKAHSENADETITQFYVEDIKAAMNSHIEMLTRQDGNWHTVDDQTGAPLTLRFLQIHDPVRQISREVYFACTDFHDHQSPEQVYDMDFWLEPRDGQLIVYQTKVHKEPRHSLLYGWYKHPRYTFVNDEIEYLY
;
A
#
# COMPACT_ATOMS: atom_id res chain seq x y z
N MET A 1 -5.30 -45.34 -5.69
CA MET A 1 -4.20 -44.86 -4.83
C MET A 1 -4.33 -43.34 -4.74
N SER A 2 -4.61 -42.84 -3.54
CA SER A 2 -4.58 -41.41 -3.19
C SER A 2 -3.12 -40.88 -3.13
N PRO A 3 -2.85 -39.62 -2.72
CA PRO A 3 -2.80 -38.40 -3.55
C PRO A 3 -1.48 -37.62 -3.27
N ARG A 4 -1.45 -36.28 -3.44
CA ARG A 4 -0.47 -35.23 -2.97
C ARG A 4 0.33 -34.57 -4.12
N LEU A 5 0.61 -33.27 -4.18
CA LEU A 5 0.46 -32.06 -3.34
C LEU A 5 0.62 -30.84 -4.30
N SER A 6 -0.18 -29.76 -4.18
CA SER A 6 0.21 -28.46 -3.61
C SER A 6 1.58 -27.92 -4.03
N SER A 7 1.59 -26.74 -4.69
CA SER A 7 2.56 -25.70 -4.35
C SER A 7 2.08 -24.31 -4.72
N LEU A 8 1.81 -23.53 -3.67
CA LEU A 8 1.66 -22.07 -3.68
C LEU A 8 3.04 -21.38 -3.77
N HIS A 9 3.00 -20.08 -4.10
CA HIS A 9 4.00 -19.03 -3.84
C HIS A 9 5.29 -18.97 -4.70
N LYS A 10 5.23 -18.14 -5.74
CA LYS A 10 6.32 -17.27 -6.24
C LYS A 10 5.64 -15.92 -6.53
N ALA A 11 6.10 -14.73 -6.15
CA ALA A 11 7.44 -14.29 -5.82
C ALA A 11 7.37 -13.06 -4.89
N LEU A 12 8.19 -13.08 -3.83
CA LEU A 12 8.75 -11.85 -3.26
C LEU A 12 9.94 -11.45 -4.14
N ALA A 13 9.96 -10.20 -4.61
CA ALA A 13 11.18 -9.57 -5.08
C ALA A 13 11.15 -8.07 -4.72
N LEU A 14 11.95 -7.71 -3.72
CA LEU A 14 13.11 -6.82 -3.85
C LEU A 14 12.76 -5.32 -3.85
N TRP A 15 12.83 -4.72 -2.67
CA TRP A 15 13.46 -3.41 -2.47
C TRP A 15 13.75 -3.22 -0.96
N ARG A 16 14.98 -3.50 -0.55
CA ARG A 16 15.51 -3.12 0.78
C ARG A 16 16.79 -2.32 0.50
N ARG A 17 16.74 -1.01 0.75
CA ARG A 17 17.92 -0.12 0.69
C ARG A 17 18.53 -0.10 2.10
N ASP A 18 19.76 -0.60 2.20
CA ASP A 18 20.62 -0.41 3.38
C ASP A 18 21.22 1.00 3.37
N PRO A 19 21.24 1.71 4.51
CA PRO A 19 22.06 2.90 4.67
C PRO A 19 23.03 2.71 5.84
N GLU A 20 24.29 2.35 5.61
CA GLU A 20 25.36 2.66 6.57
C GLU A 20 26.71 2.81 5.85
N ARG A 21 27.20 4.04 5.79
CA ARG A 21 28.59 4.41 5.50
C ARG A 21 29.11 5.12 6.74
N PHE A 22 29.88 4.43 7.57
CA PHE A 22 30.70 5.08 8.60
C PHE A 22 32.16 4.63 8.49
N VAL A 23 32.96 5.62 8.06
CA VAL A 23 34.35 5.98 8.34
C VAL A 23 35.14 4.99 9.22
N GLY A 24 36.26 4.51 8.67
CA GLY A 24 37.32 3.85 9.43
C GLY A 24 38.26 4.83 10.11
N TYR A 25 38.83 4.43 11.26
CA TYR A 25 40.07 4.97 11.78
C TYR A 25 40.88 3.86 12.45
N SER A 26 42.17 3.84 12.11
CA SER A 26 43.16 2.85 12.51
C SER A 26 43.72 3.12 13.90
N GLY A 27 43.83 2.06 14.70
CA GLY A 27 45.03 1.67 15.46
C GLY A 27 45.62 2.64 16.50
N PHE A 28 45.46 2.29 17.77
CA PHE A 28 46.45 2.54 18.82
C PHE A 28 46.66 1.27 19.66
N LYS A 29 47.92 0.85 19.80
CA LYS A 29 48.36 -0.21 20.72
C LYS A 29 48.73 0.43 22.06
N ALA A 30 48.33 -0.16 23.18
CA ALA A 30 49.02 0.02 24.46
C ALA A 30 48.80 -1.17 25.40
N LEU A 31 49.88 -1.53 26.08
CA LEU A 31 50.06 -2.62 27.03
C LEU A 31 49.24 -2.46 28.32
N GLY A 32 48.84 -3.61 28.89
CA GLY A 32 49.27 -3.94 30.25
C GLY A 32 48.26 -3.83 31.39
N THR A 33 48.29 -4.90 32.20
CA THR A 33 47.90 -5.01 33.62
C THR A 33 46.52 -5.62 33.90
N ALA A 34 46.59 -6.82 34.50
CA ALA A 34 45.47 -7.55 35.06
C ALA A 34 44.88 -6.82 36.29
N LEU A 35 43.55 -6.74 36.37
CA LEU A 35 42.83 -6.48 37.60
C LEU A 35 41.64 -7.44 37.71
N ILE A 36 41.65 -8.20 38.81
CA ILE A 36 40.59 -9.09 39.27
C ILE A 36 39.40 -8.22 39.71
N CYS A 37 38.22 -8.43 39.13
CA CYS A 37 36.96 -7.92 39.68
C CYS A 37 35.82 -8.90 39.36
N THR A 38 35.49 -9.70 40.37
CA THR A 38 34.13 -10.02 40.85
C THR A 38 33.07 -10.25 39.78
N GLY A 39 32.71 -11.53 39.58
CA GLY A 39 31.53 -11.91 38.81
C GLY A 39 30.26 -11.36 39.43
N VAL A 40 29.72 -10.31 38.82
CA VAL A 40 28.30 -9.96 38.93
C VAL A 40 27.61 -10.67 37.79
N LEU A 41 26.90 -11.76 38.11
CA LEU A 41 25.90 -12.33 37.22
C LEU A 41 24.79 -11.29 37.05
N LEU A 42 24.91 -10.45 36.03
CA LEU A 42 23.77 -9.72 35.50
C LEU A 42 22.86 -10.78 34.87
N ALA A 43 21.89 -11.25 35.65
CA ALA A 43 20.73 -11.92 35.09
C ALA A 43 20.04 -10.90 34.18
N SER A 44 20.33 -10.96 32.88
CA SER A 44 19.52 -10.33 31.85
C SER A 44 18.14 -10.96 31.97
N LYS A 45 17.25 -10.29 32.70
CA LYS A 45 15.83 -10.56 32.67
C LYS A 45 15.42 -10.29 31.23
N ALA A 46 15.26 -11.34 30.45
CA ALA A 46 14.64 -11.26 29.14
C ALA A 46 13.23 -10.69 29.37
N HIS A 47 13.09 -9.39 29.17
CA HIS A 47 11.80 -8.74 29.10
C HIS A 47 11.23 -9.10 27.74
N SER A 48 10.55 -10.23 27.69
CA SER A 48 9.64 -10.57 26.60
C SER A 48 8.44 -9.63 26.74
N GLU A 49 8.60 -8.41 26.24
CA GLU A 49 7.50 -7.51 26.00
C GLU A 49 6.84 -8.00 24.72
N ASN A 50 5.87 -8.90 24.86
CA ASN A 50 4.81 -8.99 23.87
C ASN A 50 4.03 -7.68 24.00
N ALA A 51 4.53 -6.64 23.33
CA ALA A 51 3.74 -5.45 23.07
C ALA A 51 2.56 -5.91 22.23
N ASP A 52 1.40 -5.99 22.87
CA ASP A 52 0.11 -6.05 22.17
C ASP A 52 0.01 -4.74 21.39
N GLU A 53 0.40 -4.78 20.11
CA GLU A 53 0.31 -3.62 19.23
C GLU A 53 -1.16 -3.21 19.15
N THR A 54 -1.51 -2.15 19.88
CA THR A 54 -2.84 -1.55 19.83
C THR A 54 -3.04 -0.97 18.44
N ILE A 55 -3.66 -1.74 17.56
CA ILE A 55 -3.95 -1.28 16.20
C ILE A 55 -4.97 -0.16 16.28
N THR A 56 -4.60 1.00 15.73
CA THR A 56 -5.48 2.17 15.67
C THR A 56 -6.66 1.85 14.75
N GLN A 57 -7.87 2.01 15.26
CA GLN A 57 -9.10 1.86 14.48
C GLN A 57 -9.42 3.18 13.78
N PHE A 58 -9.76 3.09 12.49
CA PHE A 58 -10.21 4.21 11.68
C PHE A 58 -11.66 3.99 11.22
N TYR A 59 -12.36 5.09 10.98
CA TYR A 59 -13.76 5.11 10.55
C TYR A 59 -13.91 5.79 9.18
N VAL A 60 -15.15 5.86 8.68
CA VAL A 60 -15.47 6.37 7.35
C VAL A 60 -14.87 7.75 7.10
N GLU A 61 -15.00 8.65 8.06
CA GLU A 61 -14.49 10.02 7.98
C GLU A 61 -12.97 10.06 7.88
N ASP A 62 -12.28 9.18 8.61
CA ASP A 62 -10.82 9.08 8.57
C ASP A 62 -10.33 8.55 7.21
N ILE A 63 -11.00 7.53 6.66
CA ILE A 63 -10.67 6.98 5.34
C ILE A 63 -10.88 8.05 4.27
N LYS A 64 -12.01 8.77 4.31
CA LYS A 64 -12.29 9.86 3.36
C LYS A 64 -11.30 11.02 3.51
N ALA A 65 -10.94 11.39 4.74
CA ALA A 65 -9.94 12.43 4.99
C ALA A 65 -8.56 12.05 4.44
N ALA A 66 -8.12 10.81 4.69
CA ALA A 66 -6.86 10.28 4.16
C ALA A 66 -6.87 10.25 2.62
N MET A 67 -7.98 9.80 2.02
CA MET A 67 -8.14 9.80 0.57
C MET A 67 -8.12 11.19 -0.04
N ASN A 68 -8.83 12.16 0.54
CA ASN A 68 -8.81 13.54 0.07
C ASN A 68 -7.38 14.12 0.10
N SER A 69 -6.67 13.95 1.23
CA SER A 69 -5.26 14.37 1.34
C SER A 69 -4.36 13.69 0.31
N HIS A 70 -4.55 12.39 0.08
CA HIS A 70 -3.81 11.65 -0.94
C HIS A 70 -4.07 12.18 -2.36
N ILE A 71 -5.34 12.40 -2.72
CA ILE A 71 -5.75 12.93 -4.02
C ILE A 71 -5.21 14.35 -4.23
N GLU A 72 -5.25 15.20 -3.20
CA GLU A 72 -4.64 16.53 -3.24
C GLU A 72 -3.15 16.45 -3.57
N MET A 73 -2.41 15.51 -2.97
CA MET A 73 -1.01 15.28 -3.30
C MET A 73 -0.82 14.79 -4.74
N LEU A 74 -1.62 13.82 -5.20
CA LEU A 74 -1.53 13.27 -6.56
C LEU A 74 -1.75 14.33 -7.65
N THR A 75 -2.63 15.30 -7.37
CA THR A 75 -3.07 16.33 -8.33
C THR A 75 -2.39 17.69 -8.12
N ARG A 76 -1.48 17.80 -7.15
CA ARG A 76 -0.93 19.09 -6.66
C ARG A 76 -0.28 19.95 -7.74
N GLN A 77 0.29 19.34 -8.78
CA GLN A 77 1.07 20.06 -9.79
C GLN A 77 0.18 20.85 -10.76
N ASP A 78 -0.83 20.20 -11.34
CA ASP A 78 -1.61 20.76 -12.46
C ASP A 78 -3.10 20.36 -12.40
N GLY A 79 -3.56 19.85 -11.26
CA GLY A 79 -4.91 19.32 -11.09
C GLY A 79 -5.13 17.94 -11.72
N ASN A 80 -4.11 17.32 -12.30
CA ASN A 80 -4.19 15.97 -12.87
C ASN A 80 -3.31 15.00 -12.08
N TRP A 81 -3.77 13.77 -11.96
CA TRP A 81 -2.96 12.64 -11.51
C TRP A 81 -2.32 11.97 -12.74
N HIS A 82 -0.99 12.02 -12.80
CA HIS A 82 -0.19 11.36 -13.83
C HIS A 82 0.27 10.00 -13.31
N THR A 83 -0.18 8.93 -13.94
CA THR A 83 0.09 7.55 -13.52
C THR A 83 0.22 6.61 -14.72
N VAL A 84 0.36 5.32 -14.46
CA VAL A 84 0.29 4.26 -15.46
C VAL A 84 -0.84 3.30 -15.12
N ASP A 85 -1.47 2.78 -16.15
CA ASP A 85 -2.41 1.69 -16.05
C ASP A 85 -1.70 0.42 -15.57
N ASP A 86 -2.17 -0.18 -14.47
CA ASP A 86 -1.49 -1.29 -13.81
C ASP A 86 -1.56 -2.62 -14.58
N GLN A 87 -2.41 -2.71 -15.61
CA GLN A 87 -2.54 -3.89 -16.45
C GLN A 87 -1.90 -3.72 -17.82
N THR A 88 -2.12 -2.57 -18.48
CA THR A 88 -1.65 -2.34 -19.85
C THR A 88 -0.31 -1.61 -19.90
N GLY A 89 0.09 -0.96 -18.82
CA GLY A 89 1.27 -0.08 -18.77
C GLY A 89 1.10 1.24 -19.53
N ALA A 90 -0.09 1.53 -20.04
CA ALA A 90 -0.37 2.78 -20.75
C ALA A 90 -0.28 3.99 -19.79
N PRO A 91 0.28 5.12 -20.23
CA PRO A 91 0.25 6.34 -19.43
C PRO A 91 -1.18 6.86 -19.30
N LEU A 92 -1.55 7.29 -18.09
CA LEU A 92 -2.85 7.89 -17.78
C LEU A 92 -2.64 9.28 -17.19
N THR A 93 -3.45 10.24 -17.65
CA THR A 93 -3.55 11.58 -17.08
C THR A 93 -4.99 11.83 -16.70
N LEU A 94 -5.25 11.80 -15.39
CA LEU A 94 -6.58 11.65 -14.83
C LEU A 94 -6.99 12.87 -14.00
N ARG A 95 -8.27 13.26 -14.06
CA ARG A 95 -8.87 14.28 -13.20
C ARG A 95 -9.83 13.64 -12.22
N PHE A 96 -9.71 14.01 -10.96
CA PHE A 96 -10.54 13.48 -9.89
C PHE A 96 -12.00 13.91 -10.04
N LEU A 97 -12.93 12.99 -9.80
CA LEU A 97 -14.37 13.26 -9.74
C LEU A 97 -14.91 13.11 -8.33
N GLN A 98 -14.79 11.92 -7.74
CA GLN A 98 -15.42 11.61 -6.44
C GLN A 98 -14.80 10.39 -5.77
N ILE A 99 -14.91 10.34 -4.44
CA ILE A 99 -14.75 9.11 -3.65
C ILE A 99 -16.13 8.46 -3.53
N HIS A 100 -16.24 7.17 -3.84
CA HIS A 100 -17.49 6.41 -3.73
C HIS A 100 -17.80 6.02 -2.29
N ASP A 101 -19.09 5.97 -2.00
CA ASP A 101 -19.62 5.28 -0.83
C ASP A 101 -20.09 3.86 -1.19
N PRO A 102 -19.83 2.85 -0.33
CA PRO A 102 -19.11 2.94 0.93
C PRO A 102 -17.58 2.84 0.77
N VAL A 103 -16.85 3.55 1.63
CA VAL A 103 -15.48 3.17 2.02
C VAL A 103 -15.56 2.11 3.13
N ARG A 104 -14.57 1.21 3.22
CA ARG A 104 -14.66 0.08 4.16
C ARG A 104 -13.31 -0.41 4.66
N GLN A 105 -13.33 -1.08 5.79
CA GLN A 105 -12.23 -1.93 6.27
C GLN A 105 -12.44 -3.34 5.69
N ILE A 106 -11.45 -3.88 5.00
CA ILE A 106 -11.52 -5.21 4.35
C ILE A 106 -10.66 -6.27 5.06
N SER A 107 -9.79 -5.85 5.97
CA SER A 107 -9.09 -6.74 6.90
C SER A 107 -8.70 -5.97 8.16
N ARG A 108 -8.07 -6.63 9.14
CA ARG A 108 -7.65 -5.98 10.40
C ARG A 108 -6.82 -4.71 10.20
N GLU A 109 -5.98 -4.68 9.17
CA GLU A 109 -5.03 -3.60 8.91
C GLU A 109 -5.25 -2.89 7.57
N VAL A 110 -6.25 -3.33 6.79
CA VAL A 110 -6.45 -2.83 5.42
C VAL A 110 -7.80 -2.14 5.30
N TYR A 111 -7.72 -0.90 4.87
CA TYR A 111 -8.84 -0.05 4.53
C TYR A 111 -8.88 0.16 3.03
N PHE A 112 -10.06 0.47 2.51
CA PHE A 112 -10.33 0.45 1.09
C PHE A 112 -11.27 1.59 0.69
N ALA A 113 -10.92 2.26 -0.39
CA ALA A 113 -11.74 3.28 -1.03
C ALA A 113 -11.72 3.12 -2.56
N CYS A 114 -12.88 3.29 -3.18
CA CYS A 114 -13.05 3.34 -4.62
C CYS A 114 -13.32 4.80 -5.01
N THR A 115 -12.83 5.23 -6.17
CA THR A 115 -12.96 6.60 -6.65
C THR A 115 -13.23 6.63 -8.14
N ASP A 116 -13.88 7.69 -8.63
CA ASP A 116 -13.94 7.96 -10.06
C ASP A 116 -12.92 9.04 -10.43
N PHE A 117 -12.25 8.79 -11.55
CA PHE A 117 -11.43 9.75 -12.27
C PHE A 117 -11.85 9.75 -13.74
N HIS A 118 -11.73 10.86 -14.45
CA HIS A 118 -11.89 10.87 -15.90
C HIS A 118 -10.58 11.21 -16.61
N ASP A 119 -10.42 10.75 -17.85
CA ASP A 119 -9.33 11.18 -18.70
C ASP A 119 -9.36 12.71 -18.90
N HIS A 120 -8.20 13.37 -18.77
CA HIS A 120 -8.15 14.84 -18.81
C HIS A 120 -8.57 15.45 -20.16
N GLN A 121 -8.49 14.70 -21.26
CA GLN A 121 -8.90 15.13 -22.60
C GLN A 121 -10.32 14.65 -22.93
N SER A 122 -10.76 13.56 -22.30
CA SER A 122 -12.05 12.91 -22.58
C SER A 122 -12.87 12.69 -21.30
N PRO A 123 -13.66 13.69 -20.85
CA PRO A 123 -14.45 13.58 -19.61
C PRO A 123 -15.44 12.42 -19.55
N GLU A 124 -15.86 11.87 -20.70
CA GLU A 124 -16.74 10.70 -20.76
C GLU A 124 -16.01 9.37 -20.50
N GLN A 125 -14.68 9.36 -20.60
CA GLN A 125 -13.85 8.20 -20.29
C GLN A 125 -13.54 8.16 -18.80
N VAL A 126 -14.44 7.56 -18.03
CA VAL A 126 -14.33 7.44 -16.57
C VAL A 126 -13.67 6.12 -16.17
N TYR A 127 -12.62 6.24 -15.37
CA TYR A 127 -11.94 5.17 -14.67
C TYR A 127 -12.48 5.06 -13.23
N ASP A 128 -12.62 3.82 -12.77
CA ASP A 128 -12.92 3.47 -11.38
C ASP A 128 -11.60 2.98 -10.76
N MET A 129 -11.05 3.77 -9.84
CA MET A 129 -9.73 3.57 -9.25
C MET A 129 -9.87 3.15 -7.79
N ASP A 130 -9.32 1.98 -7.48
CA ASP A 130 -9.34 1.39 -6.15
C ASP A 130 -8.05 1.69 -5.40
N PHE A 131 -8.18 2.05 -4.12
CA PHE A 131 -7.10 2.43 -3.22
C PHE A 131 -7.15 1.58 -1.96
N TRP A 132 -6.00 1.00 -1.61
CA TRP A 132 -5.79 0.31 -0.35
C TRP A 132 -4.94 1.17 0.57
N LEU A 133 -5.38 1.28 1.81
CA LEU A 133 -4.75 2.06 2.84
C LEU A 133 -4.41 1.18 4.04
N GLU A 134 -3.30 1.50 4.70
CA GLU A 134 -2.87 0.85 5.93
C GLU A 134 -2.51 1.90 7.00
N PRO A 135 -2.70 1.59 8.29
CA PRO A 135 -2.19 2.41 9.38
C PRO A 135 -0.65 2.49 9.35
N ARG A 136 -0.12 3.71 9.35
CA ARG A 136 1.30 4.00 9.63
C ARG A 136 1.37 5.24 10.51
N ASP A 137 2.07 5.13 11.64
CA ASP A 137 2.29 6.24 12.58
C ASP A 137 1.00 6.99 12.98
N GLY A 138 -0.09 6.23 13.17
CA GLY A 138 -1.40 6.78 13.55
C GLY A 138 -2.19 7.44 12.43
N GLN A 139 -1.79 7.25 11.16
CA GLN A 139 -2.48 7.79 9.98
C GLN A 139 -2.75 6.69 8.96
N LEU A 140 -3.81 6.84 8.16
CA LEU A 140 -4.04 5.97 7.00
C LEU A 140 -3.21 6.47 5.81
N ILE A 141 -2.39 5.58 5.26
CA ILE A 141 -1.55 5.86 4.09
C ILE A 141 -1.94 4.90 2.97
N VAL A 142 -2.19 5.44 1.78
CA VAL A 142 -2.35 4.63 0.56
C VAL A 142 -1.03 3.91 0.25
N TYR A 143 -1.08 2.59 0.16
CA TYR A 143 0.09 1.77 -0.20
C TYR A 143 -0.08 1.06 -1.55
N GLN A 144 -1.31 0.96 -2.06
CA GLN A 144 -1.61 0.31 -3.33
C GLN A 144 -2.78 0.97 -4.02
N THR A 145 -2.70 1.03 -5.34
CA THR A 145 -3.77 1.52 -6.22
C THR A 145 -3.89 0.62 -7.44
N LYS A 146 -5.10 0.38 -7.93
CA LYS A 146 -5.38 -0.40 -9.15
C LYS A 146 -6.53 0.22 -9.93
N VAL A 147 -6.51 0.06 -11.25
CA VAL A 147 -7.70 0.30 -12.08
C VAL A 147 -8.68 -0.85 -11.83
N HIS A 148 -9.85 -0.56 -11.27
CA HIS A 148 -10.92 -1.53 -11.06
C HIS A 148 -11.84 -1.60 -12.28
N LYS A 149 -12.17 -0.45 -12.88
CA LYS A 149 -12.91 -0.39 -14.14
C LYS A 149 -12.26 0.61 -15.08
N GLU A 150 -12.19 0.21 -16.33
CA GLU A 150 -11.67 1.04 -17.43
C GLU A 150 -12.81 1.54 -18.32
N PRO A 151 -12.65 2.70 -18.98
CA PRO A 151 -13.61 3.16 -19.96
C PRO A 151 -13.53 2.29 -21.22
N ARG A 152 -14.68 1.79 -21.68
CA ARG A 152 -14.83 1.16 -22.99
C ARG A 152 -15.97 1.84 -23.75
N HIS A 153 -15.87 1.83 -25.07
CA HIS A 153 -16.91 2.39 -25.93
C HIS A 153 -17.71 1.27 -26.60
N SER A 154 -19.02 1.46 -26.69
CA SER A 154 -19.92 0.61 -27.49
C SER A 154 -20.83 1.47 -28.35
N LEU A 155 -21.27 0.94 -29.49
CA LEU A 155 -22.15 1.67 -30.41
C LEU A 155 -23.51 2.03 -29.78
N LEU A 156 -24.04 1.15 -28.91
CA LEU A 156 -25.38 1.31 -28.32
C LEU A 156 -25.36 2.14 -27.02
N TYR A 157 -24.31 2.00 -26.20
CA TYR A 157 -24.26 2.59 -24.86
C TYR A 157 -23.24 3.71 -24.71
N GLY A 158 -22.51 4.06 -25.78
CA GLY A 158 -21.41 5.02 -25.69
C GLY A 158 -20.31 4.54 -24.76
N TRP A 159 -19.71 5.46 -24.01
CA TRP A 159 -18.69 5.17 -23.00
C TRP A 159 -19.31 4.57 -21.74
N TYR A 160 -18.70 3.49 -21.23
CA TYR A 160 -19.11 2.82 -20.01
C TYR A 160 -17.90 2.27 -19.25
N LYS A 161 -18.05 2.06 -17.94
CA LYS A 161 -17.02 1.48 -17.07
C LYS A 161 -17.04 -0.05 -17.15
N HIS A 162 -16.05 -0.66 -17.76
CA HIS A 162 -15.89 -2.11 -17.86
C HIS A 162 -15.03 -2.66 -16.71
N PRO A 163 -15.53 -3.59 -15.88
CA PRO A 163 -14.80 -4.09 -14.73
C PRO A 163 -13.66 -5.03 -15.11
N ARG A 164 -12.53 -4.90 -14.41
CA ARG A 164 -11.33 -5.76 -14.54
C ARG A 164 -11.35 -6.94 -13.58
N TYR A 165 -11.91 -6.72 -12.40
CA TYR A 165 -12.04 -7.72 -11.35
C TYR A 165 -13.28 -7.44 -10.51
N THR A 166 -13.61 -8.38 -9.64
CA THR A 166 -14.60 -8.25 -8.57
C THR A 166 -13.99 -8.61 -7.23
N PHE A 167 -14.70 -8.35 -6.14
CA PHE A 167 -14.34 -8.84 -4.82
C PHE A 167 -15.17 -10.08 -4.47
N VAL A 168 -14.51 -11.14 -4.01
CA VAL A 168 -15.13 -12.32 -3.40
C VAL A 168 -14.45 -12.57 -2.07
N ASN A 169 -15.21 -12.49 -0.98
CA ASN A 169 -14.68 -12.57 0.40
C ASN A 169 -13.52 -11.60 0.65
N ASP A 170 -13.65 -10.35 0.17
CA ASP A 170 -12.63 -9.29 0.25
C ASP A 170 -11.31 -9.58 -0.50
N GLU A 171 -11.27 -10.65 -1.31
CA GLU A 171 -10.17 -10.96 -2.22
C GLU A 171 -10.53 -10.60 -3.68
N ILE A 172 -9.51 -10.25 -4.48
CA ILE A 172 -9.66 -9.90 -5.89
C ILE A 172 -9.84 -11.17 -6.74
N GLU A 173 -10.90 -11.20 -7.54
CA GLU A 173 -11.11 -12.19 -8.61
C GLU A 173 -11.16 -11.49 -9.98
N TYR A 174 -10.17 -11.80 -10.83
CA TYR A 174 -10.06 -11.19 -12.16
C TYR A 174 -11.14 -11.72 -13.13
N LEU A 175 -11.67 -10.83 -13.96
CA LEU A 175 -12.75 -11.13 -14.90
C LEU A 175 -12.25 -11.46 -16.32
N TYR A 176 -10.94 -11.34 -16.58
CA TYR A 176 -10.28 -11.75 -17.83
C TYR A 176 -8.78 -11.96 -17.65
#